data_AF-A0A0L7KPP0-F1
#
_entry.id   AF-A0A0L7KPP0-F1
#
_cell.length_a   1.000
_cell.length_b   1.000
_cell.length_c   1.000
_cell.angle_alpha   90.00
_cell.angle_beta   90.00
_cell.angle_gamma   90.00
#
_symmetry.space_group_name_H-M   'P 1'
#
loop_
_entity.id
_entity.type
_entity.pdbx_description
1 polymer ?
#
loop_
_entity_poly.entity_id
_entity_poly.type
_entity_poly.pdbx_seq_one_letter_code
_entity_poly.pdbx_strand_id
1 'polypeptide(L)'
;DKFLMMPDHTLVIKKLTHLDAGTYVCKVRQRLLSHYTDKTVHLSVQHKPILYNSHTQELYASKVFKTEEIYAILNETKNITCSAIANPLPTYRWFRRENGFDDDKNPIVDPETVFNSEDGTSSVLVLRMHDTSYLGEYRCSATNVKGQESIIFHVSLGTRPVPPDFVKLAVTNVTELTFNVSCSLCEMTAKDDVSPDPEHLTVLGFSFELVPFKKNFPPDWDAAEKFSEDVYITDPEGKLFLNIFISIVIRISAGIQF
;
A
#
# COMPACT_ATOMS: atom_id res chain seq x y z
N ASP A 1 -25.54 5.70 24.35
CA ASP A 1 -25.43 4.26 23.99
C ASP A 1 -25.83 4.01 22.54
N LYS A 2 -24.99 3.27 21.80
CA LYS A 2 -25.21 2.88 20.40
C LYS A 2 -26.28 1.79 20.26
N PHE A 3 -26.25 0.83 21.17
CA PHE A 3 -27.18 -0.28 21.26
C PHE A 3 -28.18 -0.04 22.40
N LEU A 4 -29.46 -0.19 22.12
CA LEU A 4 -30.53 -0.02 23.10
C LEU A 4 -31.48 -1.21 23.04
N MET A 5 -31.65 -1.90 24.17
CA MET A 5 -32.67 -2.95 24.32
C MET A 5 -33.96 -2.32 24.84
N MET A 6 -35.05 -2.51 24.10
CA MET A 6 -36.37 -2.02 24.44
C MET A 6 -37.11 -3.01 25.38
N PRO A 7 -38.14 -2.57 26.13
CA PRO A 7 -38.90 -3.44 27.04
C PRO A 7 -39.62 -4.61 26.37
N ASP A 8 -39.92 -4.49 25.08
CA ASP A 8 -40.50 -5.53 24.23
C ASP A 8 -39.44 -6.50 23.65
N HIS A 9 -38.20 -6.43 24.14
CA HIS A 9 -37.05 -7.22 23.70
C HIS A 9 -36.51 -6.87 22.31
N THR A 10 -36.90 -5.72 21.75
CA THR A 10 -36.35 -5.20 20.49
C THR A 10 -34.95 -4.60 20.70
N LEU A 11 -33.97 -4.98 19.87
CA LEU A 11 -32.65 -4.33 19.80
C LEU A 11 -32.70 -3.16 18.81
N VAL A 12 -32.38 -1.95 19.28
CA VAL A 12 -32.25 -0.74 18.46
C VAL A 12 -30.78 -0.35 18.35
N ILE A 13 -30.28 -0.27 17.12
CA ILE A 13 -28.92 0.20 16.80
C ILE A 13 -29.02 1.64 16.26
N LYS A 14 -28.47 2.61 16.98
CA LYS A 14 -28.49 4.03 16.60
C LYS A 14 -27.23 4.39 15.79
N LYS A 15 -27.37 5.34 14.85
CA LYS A 15 -26.26 5.86 14.02
C LYS A 15 -25.47 4.73 13.34
N LEU A 16 -26.17 3.95 12.53
CA LEU A 16 -25.60 2.84 11.78
C LEU A 16 -24.39 3.28 10.95
N THR A 17 -23.33 2.48 11.02
CA THR A 17 -22.15 2.59 10.14
C THR A 17 -21.90 1.24 9.46
N HIS A 18 -21.04 1.23 8.44
CA HIS A 18 -20.65 -0.02 7.76
C HIS A 18 -20.06 -1.06 8.72
N LEU A 19 -19.42 -0.61 9.80
CA LEU A 19 -18.86 -1.46 10.86
C LEU A 19 -19.92 -2.20 11.69
N ASP A 20 -21.19 -1.81 11.59
CA ASP A 20 -22.29 -2.51 12.28
C ASP A 20 -22.83 -3.71 11.49
N ALA A 21 -22.41 -3.88 10.23
CA ALA A 21 -22.75 -5.04 9.44
C ALA A 21 -22.19 -6.31 10.09
N GLY A 22 -22.98 -7.39 10.08
CA GLY A 22 -22.57 -8.63 10.72
C GLY A 22 -23.73 -9.53 11.08
N THR A 23 -23.39 -10.58 11.84
CA THR A 23 -24.34 -11.62 12.24
C THR A 23 -24.76 -11.38 13.69
N TYR A 24 -26.05 -11.16 13.89
CA TYR A 24 -26.68 -10.92 15.18
C TYR A 24 -27.44 -12.17 15.60
N VAL A 25 -27.24 -12.61 16.85
CA VAL A 25 -27.89 -13.81 17.38
C VAL A 25 -28.75 -13.45 18.57
N CYS A 26 -30.06 -13.69 18.44
CA CYS A 26 -31.00 -13.60 19.55
C CYS A 26 -31.06 -14.97 20.25
N LYS A 27 -30.68 -15.03 21.53
CA LYS A 27 -30.70 -16.26 22.34
C LYS A 27 -31.75 -16.15 23.44
N VAL A 28 -32.67 -17.11 23.49
CA VAL A 28 -33.66 -17.27 24.56
C VAL A 28 -33.19 -18.37 25.49
N ARG A 29 -33.04 -18.07 26.78
CA ARG A 29 -32.54 -19.02 27.79
C ARG A 29 -33.64 -19.40 28.78
N GLN A 30 -33.81 -20.70 29.01
CA GLN A 30 -34.63 -21.18 30.12
C GLN A 30 -33.73 -21.41 31.35
N ARG A 31 -33.83 -20.49 32.32
CA ARG A 31 -32.91 -20.39 33.47
C ARG A 31 -32.77 -21.68 34.29
N LEU A 32 -33.81 -22.50 34.34
CA LEU A 32 -33.83 -23.72 35.17
C LEU A 32 -33.20 -24.96 34.50
N LEU A 33 -33.11 -24.99 33.17
CA LEU A 33 -32.68 -26.18 32.44
C LEU A 33 -31.33 -26.01 31.73
N SER A 34 -30.71 -24.83 31.82
CA SER A 34 -29.48 -24.48 31.04
C SER A 34 -29.63 -24.61 29.51
N HIS A 35 -30.85 -24.89 29.02
CA HIS A 35 -31.17 -24.94 27.61
C HIS A 35 -31.42 -23.54 27.05
N TYR A 36 -31.01 -23.34 25.80
CA TYR A 36 -31.31 -22.14 25.04
C TYR A 36 -31.70 -22.49 23.61
N THR A 37 -32.52 -21.64 23.03
CA THR A 37 -32.78 -21.62 21.60
C THR A 37 -32.29 -20.30 21.04
N ASP A 38 -31.90 -20.29 19.78
CA ASP A 38 -31.42 -19.08 19.13
C ASP A 38 -31.93 -18.91 17.71
N LYS A 39 -31.95 -17.65 17.28
CA LYS A 39 -32.20 -17.24 15.91
C LYS A 39 -31.13 -16.25 15.49
N THR A 40 -30.64 -16.47 14.27
CA THR A 40 -29.58 -15.67 13.66
C THR A 40 -30.17 -14.72 12.62
N VAL A 41 -29.67 -13.48 12.59
CA VAL A 41 -30.04 -12.42 11.66
C VAL A 41 -28.77 -11.84 11.05
N HIS A 42 -28.74 -11.67 9.73
CA HIS A 42 -27.62 -11.03 9.04
C HIS A 42 -27.98 -9.58 8.73
N LEU A 43 -27.26 -8.64 9.34
CA LEU A 43 -27.39 -7.22 9.06
C LEU A 43 -26.39 -6.84 7.97
N SER A 44 -26.92 -6.42 6.81
CA SER A 44 -26.12 -5.77 5.75
C SER A 44 -26.40 -4.27 5.77
N VAL A 45 -25.35 -3.46 5.90
CA VAL A 45 -25.45 -2.01 5.90
C VAL A 45 -25.00 -1.50 4.53
N GLN A 46 -25.91 -0.87 3.79
CA GLN A 46 -25.56 -0.21 2.53
C GLN A 46 -25.02 1.19 2.80
N HIS A 47 -23.95 1.57 2.12
CA HIS A 47 -23.31 2.87 2.27
C HIS A 47 -22.57 3.27 0.99
N LYS A 48 -22.32 4.57 0.84
CA LYS A 48 -21.46 5.08 -0.23
C LYS A 48 -20.01 4.58 -0.07
N PRO A 49 -19.19 4.60 -1.13
CA PRO A 49 -17.81 4.14 -1.05
C PRO A 49 -16.99 4.91 -0.01
N ILE A 50 -16.13 4.19 0.71
CA ILE A 50 -15.17 4.73 1.67
C ILE A 50 -13.79 4.38 1.14
N LEU A 51 -13.09 5.40 0.64
CA LEU A 51 -11.77 5.23 0.07
C LEU A 51 -10.71 5.09 1.17
N TYR A 52 -9.70 4.24 0.93
CA TYR A 52 -8.58 4.00 1.83
C TYR A 52 -7.29 3.68 1.08
N ASN A 53 -6.15 3.94 1.70
CA ASN A 53 -4.85 3.54 1.17
C ASN A 53 -4.63 2.06 1.46
N SER A 54 -4.41 1.24 0.43
CA SER A 54 -4.29 -0.22 0.61
C SER A 54 -3.00 -0.65 1.29
N HIS A 55 -1.95 0.17 1.25
CA HIS A 55 -0.66 -0.10 1.89
C HIS A 55 -0.71 0.23 3.39
N THR A 56 -1.17 1.44 3.74
CA THR A 56 -1.21 1.90 5.14
C THR A 56 -2.49 1.52 5.88
N GLN A 57 -3.54 1.09 5.17
CA GLN A 57 -4.90 0.85 5.69
C GLN A 57 -5.59 2.12 6.24
N GLU A 58 -5.03 3.30 5.97
CA GLU A 58 -5.60 4.56 6.42
C GLU A 58 -6.80 4.98 5.57
N LEU A 59 -7.87 5.41 6.24
CA LEU A 59 -9.05 5.94 5.56
C LEU A 59 -8.79 7.37 5.11
N TYR A 60 -9.14 7.71 3.87
CA TYR A 60 -9.11 9.11 3.41
C TYR A 60 -10.31 9.87 3.99
N ALA A 61 -10.21 10.29 5.25
CA ALA A 61 -11.23 11.07 5.97
C ALA A 61 -11.07 12.57 5.68
N SER A 62 -12.10 13.20 5.12
CA SER A 62 -12.06 14.57 4.60
C SER A 62 -12.10 15.65 5.68
N LYS A 63 -11.28 16.71 5.49
CA LYS A 63 -11.73 18.09 5.71
C LYS A 63 -11.35 19.13 4.65
N VAL A 64 -10.37 18.93 3.74
CA VAL A 64 -10.08 19.96 2.71
C VAL A 64 -9.85 19.40 1.30
N PHE A 65 -8.99 18.40 1.06
CA PHE A 65 -9.00 17.60 -0.18
C PHE A 65 -8.44 16.20 0.12
N LYS A 66 -8.94 15.16 -0.55
CA LYS A 66 -8.38 13.80 -0.47
C LYS A 66 -7.31 13.71 -1.53
N THR A 67 -6.06 13.99 -1.15
CA THR A 67 -4.92 13.96 -2.05
C THR A 67 -3.87 12.98 -1.52
N GLU A 68 -3.24 12.23 -2.41
CA GLU A 68 -2.08 11.39 -2.12
C GLU A 68 -0.95 11.75 -3.08
N GLU A 69 0.25 11.93 -2.56
CA GLU A 69 1.45 12.17 -3.36
C GLU A 69 2.03 10.85 -3.83
N ILE A 70 2.30 10.76 -5.13
CA ILE A 70 2.80 9.55 -5.78
C ILE A 70 4.04 9.92 -6.58
N TYR A 71 5.15 9.22 -6.35
CA TYR A 71 6.37 9.42 -7.11
C TYR A 71 6.54 8.36 -8.19
N ALA A 72 6.91 8.79 -9.39
CA ALA A 72 7.14 7.94 -10.55
C ALA A 72 8.49 8.25 -11.22
N ILE A 73 9.20 7.22 -11.66
CA ILE A 73 10.54 7.34 -12.26
C ILE A 73 10.42 7.20 -13.78
N LEU A 74 11.17 8.03 -14.53
CA LEU A 74 11.23 7.94 -15.99
C LEU A 74 11.71 6.57 -16.46
N ASN A 75 11.13 6.10 -17.57
CA ASN A 75 11.33 4.78 -18.17
C ASN A 75 10.91 3.60 -17.28
N GLU A 76 10.14 3.84 -16.22
CA GLU A 76 9.51 2.80 -15.42
C GLU A 76 8.00 2.80 -15.55
N THR A 77 7.37 1.77 -14.98
CA THR A 77 5.91 1.69 -14.85
C THR A 77 5.52 1.95 -13.40
N LYS A 78 4.61 2.90 -13.19
CA LYS A 78 4.02 3.19 -11.89
C LYS A 78 2.57 2.73 -11.86
N ASN A 79 2.21 1.93 -10.86
CA ASN A 79 0.84 1.51 -10.62
C ASN A 79 0.24 2.35 -9.49
N ILE A 80 -0.94 2.93 -9.71
CA ILE A 80 -1.66 3.73 -8.73
C ILE A 80 -2.96 3.00 -8.40
N THR A 81 -3.12 2.60 -7.14
CA THR A 81 -4.26 1.80 -6.69
C THR A 81 -5.27 2.66 -5.96
N CYS A 82 -6.53 2.54 -6.34
CA CYS A 82 -7.66 3.18 -5.68
C CYS A 82 -8.58 2.12 -5.09
N SER A 83 -8.64 2.05 -3.76
CA SER A 83 -9.36 1.02 -3.02
C SER A 83 -10.55 1.61 -2.27
N ALA A 84 -11.66 0.87 -2.22
CA ALA A 84 -12.87 1.33 -1.52
C ALA A 84 -13.60 0.21 -0.80
N ILE A 85 -14.04 0.50 0.42
CA ILE A 85 -15.06 -0.30 1.11
C ILE A 85 -16.42 0.25 0.68
N ALA A 86 -17.26 -0.58 0.06
CA ALA A 86 -18.59 -0.14 -0.38
C ALA A 86 -19.60 -1.29 -0.38
N ASN A 87 -20.86 -0.95 -0.10
CA ASN A 87 -21.98 -1.88 -0.25
C ASN A 87 -23.20 -1.13 -0.81
N PRO A 88 -23.67 -1.45 -2.03
CA PRO A 88 -23.13 -2.43 -2.99
C PRO A 88 -21.73 -2.08 -3.52
N LEU A 89 -21.09 -3.03 -4.22
CA LEU A 89 -19.77 -2.84 -4.86
C LEU A 89 -19.79 -1.61 -5.79
N PRO A 90 -18.70 -0.83 -5.85
CA PRO A 90 -18.64 0.37 -6.66
C PRO A 90 -18.13 0.09 -8.07
N THR A 91 -18.37 1.04 -8.97
CA THR A 91 -17.68 1.15 -10.26
C THR A 91 -16.61 2.24 -10.17
N TYR A 92 -15.42 1.96 -10.70
CA TYR A 92 -14.30 2.89 -10.71
C TYR A 92 -14.15 3.62 -12.04
N ARG A 93 -13.72 4.88 -11.98
CA ARG A 93 -13.34 5.68 -13.14
C ARG A 93 -12.12 6.53 -12.82
N TRP A 94 -11.20 6.61 -13.77
CA TRP A 94 -9.99 7.42 -13.68
C TRP A 94 -10.08 8.62 -14.61
N PHE A 95 -9.51 9.74 -14.18
CA PHE A 95 -9.52 11.00 -14.92
C PHE A 95 -8.16 11.66 -14.78
N ARG A 96 -7.69 12.30 -15.84
CA ARG A 96 -6.51 13.15 -15.79
C ARG A 96 -6.93 14.61 -15.77
N ARG A 97 -6.31 15.43 -14.93
CA ARG A 97 -6.55 16.88 -14.92
C ARG A 97 -5.70 17.55 -16.00
N GLU A 98 -6.31 17.93 -17.12
CA GLU A 98 -5.62 18.69 -18.17
C GLU A 98 -5.88 20.20 -18.07
N ASN A 99 -7.05 20.66 -17.58
CA ASN A 99 -7.40 22.08 -17.37
C ASN A 99 -8.46 22.30 -16.26
N GLY A 100 -8.41 21.51 -15.17
CA GLY A 100 -9.40 21.49 -14.09
C GLY A 100 -10.17 20.15 -14.00
N PHE A 101 -11.01 19.98 -12.98
CA PHE A 101 -11.86 18.79 -12.80
C PHE A 101 -13.29 18.95 -13.31
N ASP A 102 -13.56 19.95 -14.15
CA ASP A 102 -14.91 20.20 -14.70
C ASP A 102 -15.40 19.11 -15.68
N ASP A 103 -14.57 18.09 -15.96
CA ASP A 103 -14.92 17.03 -16.89
C ASP A 103 -14.89 15.63 -16.24
N ASP A 104 -16.01 15.30 -15.58
CA ASP A 104 -16.56 13.93 -15.59
C ASP A 104 -16.79 13.40 -17.03
N LYS A 105 -16.55 14.23 -18.07
CA LYS A 105 -16.81 13.94 -19.48
C LYS A 105 -15.77 13.04 -20.15
N ASN A 106 -14.51 13.05 -19.69
CA ASN A 106 -13.41 12.34 -20.35
C ASN A 106 -12.67 11.39 -19.40
N PRO A 107 -13.27 10.25 -19.04
CA PRO A 107 -12.56 9.21 -18.29
C PRO A 107 -11.44 8.59 -19.13
N ILE A 108 -10.37 8.17 -18.47
CA ILE A 108 -9.36 7.29 -19.04
C ILE A 108 -10.03 5.93 -19.24
N VAL A 109 -10.26 5.56 -20.50
CA VAL A 109 -10.98 4.34 -20.91
C VAL A 109 -10.08 3.30 -21.57
N ASP A 110 -8.78 3.58 -21.68
CA ASP A 110 -7.84 2.65 -22.30
C ASP A 110 -7.72 1.37 -21.45
N PRO A 111 -8.18 0.21 -21.96
CA PRO A 111 -8.17 -1.05 -21.22
C PRO A 111 -6.76 -1.57 -20.94
N GLU A 112 -5.72 -1.04 -21.58
CA GLU A 112 -4.32 -1.38 -21.28
C GLU A 112 -3.71 -0.54 -20.15
N THR A 113 -4.49 0.41 -19.61
CA THR A 113 -4.06 1.33 -18.55
C THR A 113 -4.89 1.24 -17.28
N VAL A 114 -6.14 0.78 -17.35
CA VAL A 114 -7.04 0.69 -16.19
C VAL A 114 -7.48 -0.75 -15.95
N PHE A 115 -7.21 -1.27 -14.75
CA PHE A 115 -7.52 -2.64 -14.37
C PHE A 115 -8.32 -2.66 -13.07
N ASN A 116 -9.51 -3.27 -13.07
CA ASN A 116 -10.30 -3.45 -11.85
C ASN A 116 -9.99 -4.81 -11.21
N SER A 117 -9.99 -4.87 -9.89
CA SER A 117 -9.84 -6.14 -9.17
C SER A 117 -11.04 -7.06 -9.38
N GLU A 118 -10.82 -8.37 -9.34
CA GLU A 118 -11.87 -9.38 -9.55
C GLU A 118 -12.99 -9.29 -8.50
N ASP A 119 -12.65 -8.91 -7.27
CA ASP A 119 -13.59 -8.71 -6.17
C ASP A 119 -14.34 -7.35 -6.22
N GLY A 120 -13.97 -6.48 -7.16
CA GLY A 120 -14.55 -5.16 -7.35
C GLY A 120 -14.25 -4.15 -6.23
N THR A 121 -13.27 -4.41 -5.36
CA THR A 121 -12.92 -3.53 -4.23
C THR A 121 -11.84 -2.50 -4.56
N SER A 122 -11.20 -2.62 -5.73
CA SER A 122 -10.14 -1.70 -6.15
C SER A 122 -10.01 -1.57 -7.67
N SER A 123 -9.30 -0.52 -8.08
CA SER A 123 -8.92 -0.26 -9.47
C SER A 123 -7.49 0.29 -9.52
N VAL A 124 -6.74 -0.11 -10.54
CA VAL A 124 -5.33 0.27 -10.75
C VAL A 124 -5.21 1.05 -12.04
N LEU A 125 -4.58 2.23 -11.97
CA LEU A 125 -4.09 2.99 -13.12
C LEU A 125 -2.60 2.69 -13.34
N VAL A 126 -2.25 2.24 -14.53
CA VAL A 126 -0.88 1.91 -14.95
C VAL A 126 -0.32 3.05 -15.78
N LEU A 127 0.69 3.75 -15.23
CA LEU A 127 1.41 4.83 -15.90
C LEU A 127 2.77 4.32 -16.40
N ARG A 128 2.93 4.23 -17.71
CA ARG A 128 4.22 3.91 -18.36
C ARG A 128 4.96 5.22 -18.63
N MET A 129 5.91 5.56 -17.77
CA MET A 129 6.55 6.88 -17.69
C MET A 129 7.58 7.13 -18.81
N HIS A 130 7.13 7.23 -20.06
CA HIS A 130 8.01 7.46 -21.20
C HIS A 130 8.64 8.85 -21.21
N ASP A 131 7.92 9.85 -20.70
CA ASP A 131 8.38 11.23 -20.55
C ASP A 131 7.66 11.92 -19.37
N THR A 132 7.97 13.19 -19.14
CA THR A 132 7.36 13.99 -18.07
C THR A 132 5.91 14.39 -18.35
N SER A 133 5.38 14.11 -19.55
CA SER A 133 3.98 14.37 -19.88
C SER A 133 3.03 13.39 -19.19
N TYR A 134 3.50 12.39 -18.44
CA TYR A 134 2.67 11.53 -17.58
C TYR A 134 2.51 12.07 -16.15
N LEU A 135 3.22 13.14 -15.79
CA LEU A 135 3.11 13.78 -14.48
C LEU A 135 1.80 14.59 -14.36
N GLY A 136 1.46 14.95 -13.12
CA GLY A 136 0.31 15.79 -12.78
C GLY A 136 -0.76 15.05 -11.99
N GLU A 137 -1.98 15.60 -11.99
CA GLU A 137 -3.04 15.10 -11.12
C GLU A 137 -3.96 14.09 -11.82
N TYR A 138 -4.20 12.98 -11.13
CA TYR A 138 -5.11 11.93 -11.53
C TYR A 138 -6.21 11.75 -10.49
N ARG A 139 -7.47 11.77 -10.89
CA ARG A 139 -8.59 11.52 -9.99
C ARG A 139 -9.12 10.11 -10.20
N CYS A 140 -9.20 9.35 -9.11
CA CYS A 140 -10.03 8.16 -9.05
C CYS A 140 -11.40 8.51 -8.46
N SER A 141 -12.47 7.98 -9.07
CA SER A 141 -13.83 8.06 -8.55
C SER A 141 -14.43 6.66 -8.39
N ALA A 142 -14.87 6.33 -7.18
CA ALA A 142 -15.63 5.12 -6.87
C ALA A 142 -17.10 5.49 -6.66
N THR A 143 -18.00 4.83 -7.39
CA THR A 143 -19.44 5.16 -7.39
C THR A 143 -20.30 3.93 -7.17
N ASN A 144 -21.26 4.00 -6.25
CA ASN A 144 -22.33 3.02 -6.13
C ASN A 144 -23.71 3.71 -6.01
N VAL A 145 -24.78 2.93 -5.87
CA VAL A 145 -26.16 3.46 -5.76
C VAL A 145 -26.41 4.33 -4.52
N LYS A 146 -25.48 4.35 -3.55
CA LYS A 146 -25.57 5.19 -2.34
C LYS A 146 -24.78 6.49 -2.46
N GLY A 147 -23.95 6.62 -3.49
CA GLY A 147 -23.22 7.85 -3.77
C GLY A 147 -21.85 7.59 -4.39
N GLN A 148 -21.06 8.66 -4.44
CA GLN A 148 -19.75 8.69 -5.03
C GLN A 148 -18.73 9.22 -4.02
N GLU A 149 -17.49 8.75 -4.15
CA GLU A 149 -16.35 9.27 -3.42
C GLU A 149 -15.12 9.30 -4.35
N SER A 150 -14.26 10.31 -4.20
CA SER A 150 -13.11 10.49 -5.08
C SER A 150 -11.85 10.87 -4.32
N ILE A 151 -10.70 10.49 -4.88
CA ILE A 151 -9.36 10.86 -4.41
C ILE A 151 -8.54 11.38 -5.59
N ILE A 152 -7.64 12.32 -5.32
CA ILE A 152 -6.70 12.87 -6.27
C ILE A 152 -5.32 12.32 -5.94
N PHE A 153 -4.63 11.76 -6.92
CA PHE A 153 -3.23 11.38 -6.83
C PHE A 153 -2.41 12.44 -7.55
N HIS A 154 -1.47 13.06 -6.86
CA HIS A 154 -0.51 13.98 -7.46
C HIS A 154 0.73 13.19 -7.85
N VAL A 155 0.96 13.03 -9.16
CA VAL A 155 2.07 12.24 -9.67
C VAL A 155 3.25 13.16 -9.96
N SER A 156 4.26 13.04 -9.11
CA SER A 156 5.51 13.80 -9.13
C SER A 156 6.66 12.95 -9.67
N LEU A 157 7.67 13.64 -10.23
CA LEU A 157 8.87 12.96 -10.70
C LEU A 157 9.69 12.51 -9.48
N GLY A 158 9.94 11.20 -9.40
CA GLY A 158 10.89 10.63 -8.45
C GLY A 158 12.25 10.39 -9.08
N THR A 159 13.27 10.31 -8.23
CA THR A 159 14.64 9.96 -8.62
C THR A 159 15.02 8.60 -8.06
N ARG A 160 15.95 7.91 -8.73
CA ARG A 160 16.55 6.71 -8.17
C ARG A 160 17.53 7.12 -7.07
N PRO A 161 17.60 6.36 -5.97
CA PRO A 161 18.66 6.57 -5.02
C PRO A 161 20.00 6.25 -5.68
N VAL A 162 21.04 6.97 -5.27
CA VAL A 162 22.41 6.70 -5.72
C VAL A 162 22.87 5.33 -5.18
N PRO A 163 23.64 4.57 -5.98
CA PRO A 163 24.19 3.30 -5.50
C PRO A 163 25.18 3.54 -4.34
N PRO A 164 25.35 2.58 -3.42
CA PRO A 164 26.38 2.66 -2.39
C PRO A 164 27.78 2.84 -2.99
N ASP A 165 28.65 3.59 -2.30
CA ASP A 165 30.02 3.86 -2.76
C ASP A 165 30.87 2.58 -2.74
N PHE A 166 30.73 1.79 -1.68
CA PHE A 166 31.35 0.47 -1.59
C PHE A 166 30.57 -0.49 -0.71
N VAL A 167 30.78 -1.77 -0.99
CA VAL A 167 30.29 -2.90 -0.21
C VAL A 167 31.45 -3.85 -0.02
N LYS A 168 31.80 -4.14 1.24
CA LYS A 168 32.91 -5.05 1.56
C LYS A 168 32.48 -6.07 2.60
N LEU A 169 32.86 -7.32 2.36
CA LEU A 169 32.77 -8.38 3.37
C LEU A 169 33.73 -8.06 4.52
N ALA A 170 33.17 -7.77 5.69
CA ALA A 170 33.88 -7.37 6.89
C ALA A 170 34.24 -8.57 7.77
N VAL A 171 33.28 -9.49 7.98
CA VAL A 171 33.47 -10.68 8.80
C VAL A 171 32.93 -11.91 8.06
N THR A 172 33.68 -13.00 8.16
CA THR A 172 33.25 -14.33 7.73
C THR A 172 33.47 -15.31 8.88
N ASN A 173 32.40 -15.72 9.52
CA ASN A 173 32.39 -16.84 10.44
C ASN A 173 31.63 -18.01 9.80
N VAL A 174 31.73 -19.19 10.41
CA VAL A 174 31.00 -20.39 9.98
C VAL A 174 29.50 -20.08 9.93
N THR A 175 28.96 -19.34 10.90
CA THR A 175 27.53 -19.01 11.00
C THR A 175 27.13 -17.64 10.45
N GLU A 176 28.07 -16.70 10.26
CA GLU A 176 27.75 -15.28 10.06
C GLU A 176 28.64 -14.65 8.99
N LEU A 177 28.03 -13.87 8.10
CA LEU A 177 28.69 -12.96 7.15
C LEU A 177 28.27 -11.53 7.49
N THR A 178 29.22 -10.61 7.56
CA THR A 178 28.94 -9.19 7.81
C THR A 178 29.41 -8.37 6.63
N PHE A 179 28.56 -7.47 6.14
CA PHE A 179 28.90 -6.51 5.10
C PHE A 179 29.02 -5.11 5.70
N ASN A 180 30.11 -4.43 5.35
CA ASN A 180 30.25 -3.00 5.54
C ASN A 180 29.80 -2.30 4.25
N VAL A 181 28.79 -1.44 4.38
CA VAL A 181 28.25 -0.63 3.29
C VAL A 181 28.51 0.82 3.63
N SER A 182 29.12 1.57 2.72
CA SER A 182 29.20 3.02 2.86
C SER A 182 28.42 3.68 1.73
N CYS A 183 27.69 4.73 2.06
CA CYS A 183 27.09 5.61 1.07
C CYS A 183 27.15 7.06 1.55
N SER A 184 28.09 7.82 1.02
CA SER A 184 28.32 9.23 1.36
C SER A 184 27.28 10.18 0.75
N LEU A 185 26.63 9.74 -0.34
CA LEU A 185 25.60 10.50 -1.05
C LEU A 185 24.17 10.00 -0.78
N CYS A 186 24.00 8.96 0.04
CA CYS A 186 22.66 8.50 0.44
C CYS A 186 22.17 9.42 1.56
N GLU A 187 21.10 10.18 1.30
CA GLU A 187 20.34 10.85 2.35
C GLU A 187 19.56 9.78 3.14
N MET A 188 20.15 9.31 4.25
CA MET A 188 19.52 8.35 5.16
C MET A 188 18.90 9.10 6.35
N THR A 189 17.62 8.88 6.64
CA THR A 189 16.98 9.40 7.87
C THR A 189 16.65 8.27 8.83
N ALA A 190 17.11 8.38 10.07
CA ALA A 190 16.87 7.41 11.15
C ALA A 190 15.55 7.63 11.91
N LYS A 191 14.70 8.54 11.45
CA LYS A 191 13.37 8.79 12.00
C LYS A 191 12.37 8.67 10.87
N ASP A 192 11.26 8.01 11.17
CA ASP A 192 10.09 7.82 10.31
C ASP A 192 9.37 9.14 9.93
N ASP A 193 10.05 10.29 10.00
CA ASP A 193 9.52 11.62 9.74
C ASP A 193 10.56 12.47 9.00
N VAL A 194 10.26 12.80 7.73
CA VAL A 194 10.78 13.86 6.80
C VAL A 194 11.09 13.24 5.41
N SER A 195 10.59 13.70 4.24
CA SER A 195 9.72 14.82 3.86
C SER A 195 8.78 14.43 2.69
N PRO A 196 7.59 15.06 2.62
CA PRO A 196 6.69 15.15 1.46
C PRO A 196 7.20 16.10 0.33
N ASP A 197 8.50 16.10 0.01
CA ASP A 197 9.08 16.94 -1.06
C ASP A 197 9.69 16.06 -2.19
N PRO A 198 9.27 16.23 -3.47
CA PRO A 198 9.80 15.49 -4.62
C PRO A 198 11.31 15.56 -4.82
N GLU A 199 11.98 16.63 -4.39
CA GLU A 199 13.43 16.77 -4.63
C GLU A 199 14.29 16.01 -3.62
N HIS A 200 13.71 15.53 -2.52
CA HIS A 200 14.42 14.95 -1.38
C HIS A 200 13.83 13.61 -0.92
N LEU A 201 13.69 12.66 -1.87
CA LEU A 201 13.30 11.28 -1.53
C LEU A 201 14.37 10.60 -0.69
N THR A 202 13.99 10.15 0.50
CA THR A 202 14.93 9.60 1.48
C THR A 202 15.18 8.11 1.27
N VAL A 203 16.44 7.68 1.43
CA VAL A 203 16.81 6.26 1.37
C VAL A 203 16.50 5.62 2.72
N LEU A 204 15.58 4.66 2.71
CA LEU A 204 15.14 3.96 3.93
C LEU A 204 16.10 2.83 4.33
N GLY A 205 16.85 2.28 3.37
CA GLY A 205 17.78 1.20 3.65
C GLY A 205 18.38 0.55 2.41
N PHE A 206 19.20 -0.47 2.67
CA PHE A 206 19.81 -1.30 1.66
C PHE A 206 19.15 -2.68 1.67
N SER A 207 18.93 -3.24 0.47
CA SER A 207 18.48 -4.62 0.29
C SER A 207 19.58 -5.45 -0.35
N PHE A 208 19.67 -6.70 0.05
CA PHE A 208 20.64 -7.67 -0.45
C PHE A 208 19.90 -8.79 -1.17
N GLU A 209 20.35 -9.13 -2.36
CA GLU A 209 19.84 -10.24 -3.16
C GLU A 209 20.94 -11.29 -3.30
N LEU A 210 20.57 -12.55 -3.11
CA LEU A 210 21.50 -13.66 -2.99
C LEU A 210 21.12 -14.78 -3.95
N VAL A 211 22.11 -15.25 -4.71
CA VAL A 211 21.96 -16.36 -5.65
C VAL A 211 23.10 -17.36 -5.51
N PRO A 212 22.83 -18.67 -5.57
CA PRO A 212 23.89 -19.68 -5.54
C PRO A 212 24.86 -19.52 -6.71
N PHE A 213 26.16 -19.56 -6.43
CA PHE A 213 27.17 -19.52 -7.49
C PHE A 213 27.12 -20.79 -8.32
N LYS A 214 27.02 -20.61 -9.65
CA LYS A 214 27.09 -21.71 -10.63
C LYS A 214 28.25 -21.44 -11.57
N LYS A 215 29.26 -22.33 -11.55
CA LYS A 215 30.43 -22.21 -12.42
C LYS A 215 29.99 -22.19 -13.90
N ASN A 216 30.47 -21.20 -14.66
CA ASN A 216 30.17 -20.96 -16.08
C ASN A 216 28.72 -20.52 -16.39
N PHE A 217 27.92 -20.18 -15.39
CA PHE A 217 26.59 -19.61 -15.60
C PHE A 217 26.51 -18.21 -14.99
N PRO A 218 25.82 -17.26 -15.64
CA PRO A 218 25.53 -15.98 -15.01
C PRO A 218 24.62 -16.20 -13.78
N PRO A 219 24.67 -15.28 -12.80
CA PRO A 219 23.77 -15.34 -11.65
C PRO A 219 22.31 -15.14 -12.09
N ASP A 220 21.41 -15.98 -11.58
CA ASP A 220 19.98 -15.96 -11.89
C ASP A 220 19.24 -15.07 -10.88
N TRP A 221 19.27 -13.76 -11.12
CA TRP A 221 18.70 -12.76 -10.20
C TRP A 221 17.18 -12.85 -10.06
N ASP A 222 16.48 -13.41 -11.05
CA ASP A 222 15.02 -13.59 -11.00
C ASP A 222 14.62 -14.64 -9.95
N ALA A 223 15.54 -15.54 -9.60
CA ALA A 223 15.38 -16.55 -8.55
C ALA A 223 16.12 -16.18 -7.24
N ALA A 224 16.56 -14.93 -7.09
CA ALA A 224 17.32 -14.50 -5.92
C ALA A 224 16.48 -14.48 -4.64
N GLU A 225 17.06 -14.96 -3.55
CA GLU A 225 16.50 -14.72 -2.22
C GLU A 225 16.82 -13.28 -1.82
N LYS A 226 15.78 -12.51 -1.47
CA LYS A 226 15.89 -11.10 -1.12
C LYS A 226 15.81 -10.91 0.38
N PHE A 227 16.79 -10.20 0.92
CA PHE A 227 16.92 -9.85 2.32
C PHE A 227 16.83 -8.33 2.43
N SER A 228 15.71 -7.86 2.95
CA SER A 228 15.48 -6.47 3.31
C SER A 228 15.19 -6.42 4.79
N GLU A 229 16.08 -5.83 5.57
CA GLU A 229 15.65 -5.23 6.82
C GLU A 229 15.43 -3.74 6.54
N ASP A 230 14.25 -3.23 6.90
CA ASP A 230 14.08 -1.81 7.15
C ASP A 230 15.12 -1.48 8.21
N VAL A 231 16.17 -0.77 7.81
CA VAL A 231 17.39 -0.67 8.61
C VAL A 231 17.05 0.19 9.81
N TYR A 232 16.63 -0.43 10.92
CA TYR A 232 16.84 0.16 12.23
C TYR A 232 18.35 0.22 12.39
N ILE A 233 18.95 1.34 11.95
CA ILE A 233 20.37 1.64 12.11
C ILE A 233 20.63 1.67 13.61
N THR A 234 20.92 0.50 14.19
CA THR A 234 21.37 0.36 15.58
C THR A 234 22.89 0.43 15.66
N ASP A 235 23.60 0.42 14.53
CA ASP A 235 25.02 0.78 14.47
C ASP A 235 25.19 2.13 13.76
N PRO A 236 25.64 3.20 14.45
CA PRO A 236 26.00 4.48 13.81
C PRO A 236 27.08 4.37 12.71
N GLU A 237 27.65 3.19 12.50
CA GLU A 237 28.62 2.88 11.43
C GLU A 237 28.01 2.15 10.20
N GLY A 238 26.70 1.83 10.16
CA GLY A 238 26.04 1.28 8.95
C GLY A 238 26.31 -0.20 8.63
N LYS A 239 26.61 -1.04 9.63
CA LYS A 239 26.90 -2.47 9.42
C LYS A 239 25.63 -3.33 9.35
N LEU A 240 25.60 -4.30 8.41
CA LEU A 240 24.53 -5.29 8.26
C LEU A 240 25.04 -6.73 8.44
N PHE A 241 24.23 -7.57 9.10
CA PHE A 241 24.56 -8.96 9.46
C PHE A 241 23.70 -9.96 8.67
N LEU A 242 24.32 -10.95 8.02
CA LEU A 242 23.68 -11.97 7.17
C LEU A 242 24.27 -13.36 7.49
N ASN A 243 23.46 -14.34 7.93
CA ASN A 243 23.95 -15.68 8.28
C ASN A 243 23.86 -16.66 7.09
N ILE A 244 24.98 -17.02 6.45
CA ILE A 244 24.95 -17.88 5.25
C ILE A 244 26.15 -18.85 5.15
N PHE A 245 25.90 -20.07 4.66
CA PHE A 245 26.83 -21.21 4.57
C PHE A 245 27.05 -21.75 3.13
N ILE A 246 27.08 -20.92 2.06
CA ILE A 246 27.23 -21.42 0.67
C ILE A 246 28.04 -20.41 -0.19
N SER A 247 28.73 -20.85 -1.25
CA SER A 247 29.27 -19.97 -2.29
C SER A 247 28.13 -19.31 -3.08
N ILE A 248 28.00 -17.99 -2.93
CA ILE A 248 26.89 -17.19 -3.46
C ILE A 248 27.39 -15.91 -4.14
N VAL A 249 26.57 -15.33 -5.02
CA VAL A 249 26.77 -13.99 -5.59
C VAL A 249 25.75 -13.06 -4.96
N ILE A 250 26.17 -11.84 -4.63
CA ILE A 250 25.36 -10.86 -3.89
C ILE A 250 25.19 -9.60 -4.73
N ARG A 251 23.95 -9.14 -4.86
CA ARG A 251 23.62 -7.84 -5.46
C ARG A 251 22.98 -6.97 -4.38
N ILE A 252 23.27 -5.67 -4.43
CA ILE A 252 22.73 -4.70 -3.48
C ILE A 252 21.96 -3.63 -4.24
N SER A 253 20.80 -3.30 -3.69
CA SER A 253 19.89 -2.29 -4.21
C SER A 253 19.44 -1.40 -3.06
N ALA A 254 19.52 -0.09 -3.25
CA ALA A 254 18.89 0.86 -2.35
C ALA A 254 17.39 0.90 -2.63
N GLY A 255 16.58 0.81 -1.57
CA GLY A 255 15.12 0.89 -1.64
C GLY A 255 14.64 2.30 -1.29
N ILE A 256 13.63 2.76 -2.02
CA ILE A 256 12.76 3.86 -1.59
C ILE A 256 11.40 3.20 -1.37
N GLN A 257 10.83 3.33 -0.17
CA GLN A 257 9.43 2.99 0.05
C GLN A 257 8.64 4.29 -0.09
N PHE A 258 7.60 4.23 -0.92
CA PHE A 258 6.69 5.34 -1.19
C PHE A 258 5.48 5.23 -0.27
#